data_AF-E6UCQ9-F1
#
_entry.id   AF-E6UCQ9-F1
#
_cell.length_a   1.000
_cell.length_b   1.000
_cell.length_c   1.000
_cell.angle_alpha   90.00
_cell.angle_beta   90.00
_cell.angle_gamma   90.00
#
_symmetry.space_group_name_H-M   'P 1'
#
loop_
_entity.id
_entity.type
_entity.pdbx_description
1 polymer ?
#
loop_
_entity_poly.entity_id
_entity_poly.type
_entity_poly.pdbx_seq_one_letter_code
_entity_poly.pdbx_strand_id
1 'polypeptide(L)'
;MPKNNDMASNVTMIPALSPAELKQSKYRQIRVAAYCRVSTDSEEQANSYQVQIEYYTNLINSNPEWTLAGIFADEGISGTQTKNRKQFNKMIRKCQQKKIDLVLCKSISRFARNTVDCLEYIRELRLLGIGVIFEKENINTMMMNSEFIISLYGSFAQAESESISKNVSWGIEKSFREGKVKYVLDKTLGYRMGEDGVPYIVEEEAEIVRRIYVMFLDGMSMQGIADQLQSEGIKRRSGSSTWNRANVNFILKNEKYAGDAILQKSYTIDCITHKRVKNNGEKNKYIVHDCHPAIIDRDTYNRVQQELAKRGAIKKRSAKARTELGQYSSKYALTDILICGECGTAYRRVTWTSHGHKRIVWRCISRLDHGSKYCKHSPSISEESLQNAIVKALNAVYSRNGDMLARMEQNILAVIGDNGDMQKQTAKIQKRLEEIEDERDSLVRQITSGAVDEDALDKNFESLNDEEAYLKTQLDDMQTKAKLSDEKKYALMAVGEELRRHDCHLAEYDDVTVRKVIEVIRVLSKNEVQIIFKDGHEMNVAVEK
;
A
#
# COMPACT_ATOMS: atom_id res chain seq x y z
N MET A 1 42.45 -19.56 -89.93
CA MET A 1 41.89 -18.27 -89.46
C MET A 1 40.54 -18.13 -90.14
N PRO A 2 39.40 -17.95 -89.43
CA PRO A 2 39.19 -17.16 -88.20
C PRO A 2 38.59 -17.99 -87.04
N LYS A 3 38.30 -17.50 -85.83
CA LYS A 3 38.87 -16.49 -84.93
C LYS A 3 38.48 -16.97 -83.51
N ASN A 4 39.40 -16.83 -82.55
CA ASN A 4 39.17 -17.04 -81.12
C ASN A 4 37.89 -16.35 -80.65
N ASN A 5 37.11 -17.05 -79.82
CA ASN A 5 36.24 -16.40 -78.86
C ASN A 5 36.83 -16.68 -77.46
N ASP A 6 37.59 -15.71 -76.96
CA ASP A 6 38.11 -15.70 -75.60
C ASP A 6 36.92 -15.59 -74.62
N MET A 7 36.61 -16.67 -73.91
CA MET A 7 35.69 -16.62 -72.76
C MET A 7 36.46 -16.15 -71.52
N ALA A 8 35.84 -15.24 -70.77
CA ALA A 8 36.39 -14.60 -69.58
C ALA A 8 36.91 -15.59 -68.52
N SER A 9 37.98 -15.20 -67.82
CA SER A 9 38.70 -15.95 -66.77
C SER A 9 37.90 -16.31 -65.51
N ASN A 10 36.60 -16.00 -65.45
CA ASN A 10 35.69 -16.33 -64.35
C ASN A 10 34.69 -17.45 -64.71
N VAL A 11 34.84 -18.12 -65.86
CA VAL A 11 33.94 -19.20 -66.28
C VAL A 11 34.62 -20.55 -66.10
N THR A 12 34.25 -21.28 -65.04
CA THR A 12 34.64 -22.68 -64.88
C THR A 12 33.72 -23.56 -65.74
N MET A 13 34.29 -24.23 -66.74
CA MET A 13 33.56 -25.18 -67.57
C MET A 13 33.20 -26.42 -66.76
N ILE A 14 31.91 -26.57 -66.43
CA ILE A 14 31.36 -27.78 -65.82
C ILE A 14 30.80 -28.64 -66.96
N PRO A 15 31.32 -29.87 -67.19
CA PRO A 15 30.80 -30.74 -68.24
C PRO A 15 29.34 -31.11 -67.99
N ALA A 16 28.56 -31.22 -69.06
CA ALA A 16 27.15 -31.60 -68.98
C ALA A 16 27.01 -33.04 -68.46
N LEU A 17 26.23 -33.24 -67.40
CA LEU A 17 25.83 -34.57 -66.93
C LEU A 17 25.15 -35.33 -68.06
N SER A 18 25.46 -36.62 -68.20
CA SER A 18 24.84 -37.46 -69.22
C SER A 18 23.32 -37.58 -68.98
N PRO A 19 22.51 -37.82 -70.03
CA PRO A 19 21.07 -38.05 -69.89
C PRO A 19 20.73 -39.21 -68.92
N ALA A 20 21.64 -40.17 -68.73
CA ALA A 20 21.52 -41.25 -67.77
C ALA A 20 21.73 -40.75 -66.32
N GLU A 21 22.74 -39.92 -66.07
CA GLU A 21 23.01 -39.31 -64.76
C GLU A 21 21.92 -38.29 -64.36
N LEU A 22 21.36 -37.57 -65.33
CA LEU A 22 20.20 -36.68 -65.16
C LEU A 22 18.89 -37.45 -64.87
N LYS A 23 18.76 -38.68 -65.40
CA LYS A 23 17.63 -39.57 -65.06
C LYS A 23 17.80 -40.21 -63.69
N GLN A 24 19.02 -40.59 -63.29
CA GLN A 24 19.28 -41.22 -61.99
C GLN A 24 19.11 -40.25 -60.81
N SER A 25 19.45 -38.97 -60.98
CA SER A 25 19.26 -37.95 -59.94
C SER A 25 17.80 -37.53 -59.73
N LYS A 26 16.94 -37.70 -60.74
CA LYS A 26 15.51 -37.34 -60.71
C LYS A 26 14.62 -38.28 -59.88
N TYR A 27 15.09 -39.48 -59.53
CA TYR A 27 14.28 -40.49 -58.82
C TYR A 27 14.81 -40.85 -57.44
N ARG A 28 15.58 -39.98 -56.79
CA ARG A 28 15.87 -40.17 -55.37
C ARG A 28 14.65 -39.77 -54.56
N GLN A 29 13.85 -40.76 -54.17
CA GLN A 29 12.74 -40.53 -53.25
C GLN A 29 13.28 -39.92 -51.94
N ILE A 30 12.60 -38.87 -51.47
CA ILE A 30 12.92 -38.15 -50.24
C ILE A 30 12.53 -39.04 -49.07
N ARG A 31 13.46 -39.32 -48.15
CA ARG A 31 13.17 -40.14 -46.96
C ARG A 31 12.46 -39.29 -45.92
N VAL A 32 11.16 -39.49 -45.77
CA VAL A 32 10.30 -38.67 -44.90
C VAL A 32 10.00 -39.38 -43.60
N ALA A 33 10.21 -38.70 -42.48
CA ALA A 33 9.78 -39.15 -41.17
C ALA A 33 8.64 -38.28 -40.65
N ALA A 34 7.76 -38.84 -39.83
CA ALA A 34 6.73 -38.06 -39.13
C ALA A 34 6.97 -38.08 -37.62
N TYR A 35 6.79 -36.93 -36.97
CA TYR A 35 6.84 -36.80 -35.52
C TYR A 35 5.45 -36.51 -34.95
N CYS A 36 4.98 -37.39 -34.06
CA CYS A 36 3.69 -37.30 -33.40
C CYS A 36 3.86 -37.09 -31.89
N ARG A 37 2.92 -36.37 -31.27
CA ARG A 37 2.83 -36.24 -29.82
C ARG A 37 1.37 -36.43 -29.41
N VAL A 38 1.12 -37.43 -28.57
CA VAL A 38 -0.22 -37.77 -28.07
C VAL A 38 -0.41 -37.25 -26.64
N SER A 39 -1.59 -36.75 -26.29
CA SER A 39 -1.90 -36.33 -24.92
C SER A 39 -2.24 -37.54 -24.07
N THR A 40 -1.80 -37.58 -22.82
CA THR A 40 -2.05 -38.71 -21.92
C THR A 40 -3.16 -38.32 -20.95
N ASP A 41 -4.41 -38.68 -21.26
CA ASP A 41 -5.53 -38.76 -20.31
C ASP A 41 -6.65 -39.64 -20.94
N SER A 42 -6.90 -40.82 -20.34
CA SER A 42 -7.95 -41.84 -20.61
C SER A 42 -7.76 -42.91 -21.71
N GLU A 43 -8.51 -44.01 -21.58
CA GLU A 43 -8.54 -45.20 -22.44
C GLU A 43 -9.08 -44.95 -23.86
N GLU A 44 -9.73 -43.80 -24.14
CA GLU A 44 -10.19 -43.40 -25.48
C GLU A 44 -9.02 -43.07 -26.45
N GLN A 45 -7.77 -43.08 -25.97
CA GLN A 45 -6.57 -42.58 -26.67
C GLN A 45 -5.86 -43.61 -27.57
N ALA A 46 -6.08 -44.92 -27.41
CA ALA A 46 -5.43 -45.92 -28.27
C ALA A 46 -5.80 -45.70 -29.76
N ASN A 47 -7.05 -45.30 -30.01
CA ASN A 47 -7.53 -44.91 -31.33
C ASN A 47 -6.83 -43.62 -31.85
N SER A 48 -6.58 -42.62 -31.00
CA SER A 48 -5.93 -41.35 -31.39
C SER A 48 -4.47 -41.52 -31.84
N TYR A 49 -3.73 -42.44 -31.22
CA TYR A 49 -2.37 -42.79 -31.61
C TYR A 49 -2.32 -43.53 -32.95
N GLN A 50 -3.17 -44.56 -33.08
CA GLN A 50 -3.24 -45.39 -34.27
C GLN A 50 -3.73 -44.58 -35.49
N VAL A 51 -4.71 -43.69 -35.31
CA VAL A 51 -5.18 -42.75 -36.34
C VAL A 51 -4.08 -41.79 -36.80
N GLN A 52 -3.21 -41.30 -35.91
CA GLN A 52 -2.09 -40.43 -36.30
C GLN A 52 -1.03 -41.20 -37.10
N ILE A 53 -0.71 -42.43 -36.72
CA ILE A 53 0.22 -43.29 -37.47
C ILE A 53 -0.35 -43.59 -38.85
N GLU A 54 -1.62 -43.98 -38.93
CA GLU A 54 -2.29 -44.31 -40.18
C GLU A 54 -2.36 -43.10 -41.11
N TYR A 55 -2.72 -41.93 -40.57
CA TYR A 55 -2.72 -40.67 -41.30
C TYR A 55 -1.36 -40.36 -41.95
N TYR A 56 -0.27 -40.38 -41.17
CA TYR A 56 1.06 -40.08 -41.69
C TYR A 56 1.62 -41.17 -42.61
N THR A 57 1.28 -42.43 -42.36
CA THR A 57 1.66 -43.56 -43.23
C THR A 57 1.01 -43.39 -44.59
N ASN A 58 -0.29 -43.11 -44.62
CA ASN A 58 -1.05 -42.91 -45.85
C ASN A 58 -0.59 -41.65 -46.58
N LEU A 59 -0.39 -40.53 -45.86
CA LEU A 59 0.11 -39.28 -46.42
C LEU A 59 1.50 -39.46 -47.07
N ILE A 60 2.39 -40.22 -46.44
CA ILE A 60 3.73 -40.43 -46.99
C ILE A 60 3.68 -41.37 -48.19
N ASN A 61 2.93 -42.47 -48.10
CA ASN A 61 2.82 -43.44 -49.19
C ASN A 61 2.02 -42.95 -50.39
N SER A 62 1.13 -41.96 -50.21
CA SER A 62 0.39 -41.35 -51.32
C SER A 62 1.28 -40.47 -52.21
N ASN A 63 2.47 -40.09 -51.74
CA ASN A 63 3.41 -39.26 -52.49
C ASN A 63 4.48 -40.14 -53.17
N PRO A 64 4.50 -40.25 -54.51
CA PRO A 64 5.43 -41.13 -55.23
C PRO A 64 6.90 -40.70 -55.09
N GLU A 65 7.13 -39.46 -54.68
CA GLU A 65 8.47 -38.89 -54.44
C GLU A 65 8.98 -39.15 -53.02
N TRP A 66 8.18 -39.74 -52.12
CA TRP A 66 8.55 -39.92 -50.71
C TRP A 66 8.73 -41.40 -50.36
N THR A 67 9.61 -41.67 -49.41
CA THR A 67 9.78 -42.99 -48.78
C THR A 67 9.66 -42.86 -47.28
N LEU A 68 8.87 -43.72 -46.63
CA LEU A 68 8.70 -43.71 -45.18
C LEU A 68 9.99 -44.11 -44.44
N ALA A 69 10.61 -43.15 -43.76
CA ALA A 69 11.83 -43.34 -42.95
C ALA A 69 11.52 -43.70 -41.47
N GLY A 70 10.26 -43.57 -41.07
CA GLY A 70 9.72 -43.97 -39.78
C GLY A 70 8.76 -42.93 -39.19
N ILE A 71 7.89 -43.40 -38.30
CA ILE A 71 6.99 -42.55 -37.50
C ILE A 71 7.47 -42.61 -36.05
N PHE A 72 7.71 -41.44 -35.47
CA PHE A 72 8.27 -41.27 -34.14
C PHE A 72 7.22 -40.59 -33.27
N ALA A 73 6.81 -41.23 -32.18
CA ALA A 73 5.71 -40.73 -31.37
C ALA A 73 6.03 -40.79 -29.86
N ASP A 74 5.86 -39.68 -29.16
CA ASP A 74 6.05 -39.60 -27.70
C ASP A 74 4.72 -39.32 -26.97
N GLU A 75 4.57 -39.86 -25.76
CA GLU A 75 3.45 -39.60 -24.85
C GLU A 75 3.58 -38.24 -24.14
N GLY A 76 2.47 -37.52 -24.04
CA GLY A 76 2.40 -36.13 -23.61
C GLY A 76 2.04 -35.97 -22.14
N ILE A 77 2.87 -36.50 -21.23
CA ILE A 77 2.75 -36.23 -19.80
C ILE A 77 3.64 -35.03 -19.43
N SER A 78 3.02 -34.03 -18.81
CA SER A 78 3.58 -32.90 -18.05
C SER A 78 4.87 -32.20 -18.55
N GLY A 79 4.68 -30.96 -19.02
CA GLY A 79 5.37 -29.77 -18.49
C GLY A 79 6.88 -29.59 -18.69
N THR A 80 7.74 -30.37 -18.04
CA THR A 80 8.99 -29.76 -17.52
C THR A 80 10.30 -30.51 -17.73
N GLN A 81 10.35 -31.71 -18.32
CA GLN A 81 11.64 -32.40 -18.56
C GLN A 81 11.83 -32.96 -19.97
N THR A 82 12.86 -32.46 -20.68
CA THR A 82 13.30 -32.91 -22.02
C THR A 82 13.81 -34.37 -22.03
N LYS A 83 14.10 -34.96 -20.86
CA LYS A 83 14.56 -36.36 -20.70
C LYS A 83 13.53 -37.43 -21.13
N ASN A 84 12.25 -37.09 -21.30
CA ASN A 84 11.20 -38.05 -21.65
C ASN A 84 10.87 -38.14 -23.15
N ARG A 85 11.60 -37.48 -24.07
CA ARG A 85 11.33 -37.54 -25.52
C ARG A 85 12.19 -38.57 -26.26
N LYS A 86 12.01 -39.85 -25.93
CA LYS A 86 12.85 -40.93 -26.46
C LYS A 86 12.73 -41.04 -27.99
N GLN A 87 11.52 -40.91 -28.55
CA GLN A 87 11.32 -41.04 -29.99
C GLN A 87 11.74 -39.79 -30.76
N PHE A 88 11.50 -38.59 -30.22
CA PHE A 88 12.03 -37.36 -30.81
C PHE A 88 13.56 -37.39 -30.93
N ASN A 89 14.27 -37.71 -29.84
CA ASN A 89 15.73 -37.77 -29.85
C ASN A 89 16.26 -38.87 -30.79
N LYS A 90 15.52 -39.99 -30.91
CA LYS A 90 15.84 -41.05 -31.88
C LYS A 90 15.69 -40.56 -33.33
N MET A 91 14.65 -39.78 -33.61
CA MET A 91 14.45 -39.13 -34.91
C MET A 91 15.59 -38.17 -35.23
N ILE A 92 15.92 -37.25 -34.31
CA ILE A 92 17.03 -36.30 -34.48
C ILE A 92 18.35 -37.03 -34.76
N ARG A 93 18.68 -38.09 -34.01
CA ARG A 93 19.87 -38.92 -34.30
C ARG A 93 19.85 -39.55 -35.69
N LYS A 94 18.68 -40.00 -36.17
CA LYS A 94 18.54 -40.52 -37.54
C LYS A 94 18.71 -39.41 -38.59
N CYS A 95 18.26 -38.19 -38.31
CA CYS A 95 18.53 -37.01 -39.13
C CYS A 95 20.04 -36.71 -39.19
N GLN A 96 20.73 -36.69 -38.04
CA GLN A 96 22.19 -36.52 -37.96
C GLN A 96 22.96 -37.59 -38.76
N GLN A 97 22.46 -38.83 -38.77
CA GLN A 97 23.00 -39.94 -39.59
C GLN A 97 22.61 -39.85 -41.09
N LYS A 98 21.95 -38.76 -41.52
CA LYS A 98 21.40 -38.58 -42.88
C LYS A 98 20.56 -39.78 -43.33
N LYS A 99 19.74 -40.35 -42.43
CA LYS A 99 18.75 -41.41 -42.74
C LYS A 99 17.36 -40.86 -43.01
N ILE A 100 17.14 -39.57 -42.77
CA ILE A 100 15.90 -38.82 -42.95
C ILE A 100 16.29 -37.54 -43.70
N ASP A 101 15.51 -37.18 -44.72
CA ASP A 101 15.71 -35.99 -45.55
C ASP A 101 14.63 -34.92 -45.29
N LEU A 102 13.50 -35.32 -44.70
CA LEU A 102 12.37 -34.43 -44.37
C LEU A 102 11.63 -34.93 -43.12
N VAL A 103 11.23 -34.01 -42.24
CA VAL A 103 10.42 -34.30 -41.06
C VAL A 103 9.06 -33.63 -41.18
N LEU A 104 7.97 -34.38 -41.01
CA LEU A 104 6.61 -33.87 -40.90
C LEU A 104 6.23 -33.76 -39.43
N CYS A 105 5.61 -32.65 -39.04
CA CYS A 105 5.07 -32.46 -37.71
C CYS A 105 3.78 -31.63 -37.79
N LYS A 106 2.75 -32.00 -37.01
CA LYS A 106 1.47 -31.29 -37.07
C LYS A 106 1.57 -29.81 -36.67
N SER A 107 2.41 -29.45 -35.70
CA SER A 107 2.61 -28.05 -35.30
C SER A 107 3.97 -27.79 -34.65
N ILE A 108 4.37 -26.53 -34.59
CA ILE A 108 5.60 -26.07 -33.89
C ILE A 108 5.57 -26.49 -32.41
N SER A 109 4.43 -26.31 -31.74
CA SER A 109 4.25 -26.67 -30.32
C SER A 109 4.37 -28.17 -30.03
N ARG A 110 4.22 -29.02 -31.05
CA ARG A 110 4.49 -30.46 -30.92
C ARG A 110 5.97 -30.77 -31.12
N PHE A 111 6.66 -30.02 -31.96
CA PHE A 111 8.07 -30.23 -32.27
C PHE A 111 9.00 -29.90 -31.10
N ALA A 112 8.73 -28.84 -30.33
CA ALA A 112 9.56 -28.46 -29.18
C ALA A 112 8.73 -27.91 -28.01
N ARG A 113 9.28 -28.00 -26.79
CA ARG A 113 8.61 -27.53 -25.55
C ARG A 113 8.95 -26.09 -25.19
N ASN A 114 10.17 -25.66 -25.49
CA ASN A 114 10.61 -24.27 -25.37
C ASN A 114 11.06 -23.76 -26.74
N THR A 115 11.18 -22.45 -26.84
CA THR A 115 11.51 -21.74 -28.08
C THR A 115 12.94 -21.97 -28.53
N VAL A 116 13.87 -22.04 -27.56
CA VAL A 116 15.32 -22.17 -27.80
C VAL A 116 15.64 -23.53 -28.42
N ASP A 117 15.19 -24.62 -27.81
CA ASP A 117 15.37 -25.99 -28.30
C ASP A 117 14.77 -26.15 -29.71
N CYS A 118 13.59 -25.56 -29.96
CA CYS A 118 12.94 -25.60 -31.27
C CYS A 118 13.87 -25.09 -32.38
N LEU A 119 14.48 -23.93 -32.13
CA LEU A 119 15.34 -23.27 -33.09
C LEU A 119 16.69 -23.96 -33.26
N GLU A 120 17.27 -24.45 -32.16
CA GLU A 120 18.52 -25.21 -32.22
C GLU A 120 18.34 -26.43 -33.14
N TYR A 121 17.28 -27.22 -32.93
CA TYR A 121 17.00 -28.36 -33.80
C TYR A 121 16.65 -27.94 -35.24
N ILE A 122 15.85 -26.89 -35.46
CA ILE A 122 15.54 -26.43 -36.83
C ILE A 122 16.81 -25.96 -37.56
N ARG A 123 17.70 -25.22 -36.90
CA ARG A 123 18.98 -24.77 -37.49
C ARG A 123 19.90 -25.95 -37.75
N GLU A 124 20.04 -26.86 -36.79
CA GLU A 124 20.85 -28.07 -36.94
C GLU A 124 20.38 -28.91 -38.13
N LEU A 125 19.07 -29.21 -38.20
CA LEU A 125 18.48 -29.97 -39.30
C LEU A 125 18.67 -29.26 -40.64
N ARG A 126 18.49 -27.93 -40.68
CA ARG A 126 18.71 -27.13 -41.90
C ARG A 126 20.16 -27.17 -42.37
N LEU A 127 21.14 -27.10 -41.45
CA LEU A 127 22.56 -27.24 -41.78
C LEU A 127 22.88 -28.63 -42.34
N LEU A 128 22.12 -29.65 -41.95
CA LEU A 128 22.20 -31.00 -42.50
C LEU A 128 21.44 -31.17 -43.83
N GLY A 129 20.75 -30.12 -44.32
CA GLY A 129 19.92 -30.15 -45.52
C GLY A 129 18.54 -30.79 -45.31
N ILE A 130 18.10 -30.92 -44.06
CA ILE A 130 16.85 -31.60 -43.66
C ILE A 130 15.81 -30.55 -43.30
N GLY A 131 14.67 -30.58 -43.99
CA GLY A 131 13.54 -29.70 -43.70
C GLY A 131 12.61 -30.25 -42.63
N VAL A 132 11.90 -29.34 -41.97
CA VAL A 132 10.76 -29.65 -41.11
C VAL A 132 9.54 -28.95 -41.69
N ILE A 133 8.47 -29.71 -41.93
CA ILE A 133 7.17 -29.19 -42.35
C ILE A 133 6.24 -29.17 -41.15
N PHE A 134 5.73 -27.98 -40.83
CA PHE A 134 4.67 -27.79 -39.84
C PHE A 134 3.34 -27.61 -40.56
N GLU A 135 2.46 -28.61 -40.47
CA GLU A 135 1.18 -28.61 -41.21
C GLU A 135 0.24 -27.49 -40.78
N LYS A 136 0.03 -27.34 -39.46
CA LYS A 136 -0.92 -26.35 -38.92
C LYS A 136 -0.52 -24.92 -39.29
N GLU A 137 0.78 -24.63 -39.21
CA GLU A 137 1.31 -23.32 -39.56
C GLU A 137 1.62 -23.18 -41.06
N ASN A 138 1.45 -24.25 -41.86
CA ASN A 138 1.78 -24.35 -43.28
C ASN A 138 3.21 -23.86 -43.60
N ILE A 139 4.18 -24.29 -42.78
CA ILE A 139 5.58 -23.85 -42.83
C ILE A 139 6.46 -24.98 -43.34
N ASN A 140 7.37 -24.68 -44.27
CA ASN A 140 8.50 -25.54 -44.62
C ASN A 140 9.82 -24.82 -44.30
N THR A 141 10.57 -25.31 -43.31
CA THR A 141 11.78 -24.63 -42.81
C THR A 141 12.92 -24.54 -43.83
N MET A 142 12.89 -25.33 -44.92
CA MET A 142 13.86 -25.23 -46.02
C MET A 142 13.56 -24.10 -47.00
N MET A 143 12.30 -23.72 -47.14
CA MET A 143 11.85 -22.68 -48.07
C MET A 143 11.87 -21.27 -47.44
N MET A 144 12.02 -21.17 -46.12
CA MET A 144 11.91 -19.90 -45.40
C MET A 144 13.24 -19.15 -45.21
N ASN A 145 13.18 -17.82 -45.27
CA ASN A 145 14.30 -16.93 -44.99
C ASN A 145 14.63 -16.87 -43.48
N SER A 146 15.84 -16.44 -43.13
CA SER A 146 16.28 -16.32 -41.73
C SER A 146 15.48 -15.27 -40.93
N GLU A 147 14.93 -14.26 -41.60
CA GLU A 147 14.13 -13.19 -41.00
C GLU A 147 12.82 -13.69 -40.40
N PHE A 148 12.12 -14.60 -41.09
CA PHE A 148 10.92 -15.23 -40.54
C PHE A 148 11.23 -16.04 -39.26
N ILE A 149 12.35 -16.77 -39.25
CA ILE A 149 12.80 -17.52 -38.07
C ILE A 149 13.10 -16.58 -36.90
N ILE A 150 13.64 -15.39 -37.16
CA ILE A 150 13.90 -14.35 -36.16
C ILE A 150 12.59 -13.75 -35.64
N SER A 151 11.64 -13.42 -36.51
CA SER A 151 10.32 -12.89 -36.11
C SER A 151 9.52 -13.89 -35.26
N LEU A 152 9.63 -15.18 -35.58
CA LEU A 152 9.07 -16.26 -34.78
C LEU A 152 9.75 -16.33 -33.40
N TYR A 153 11.08 -16.23 -33.33
CA TYR A 153 11.82 -16.17 -32.06
C TYR A 153 11.40 -14.98 -31.20
N GLY A 154 11.29 -13.78 -31.80
CA GLY A 154 10.85 -12.58 -31.10
C GLY A 154 9.47 -12.76 -30.48
N SER A 155 8.53 -13.31 -31.24
CA SER A 155 7.15 -13.56 -30.79
C SER A 155 7.11 -14.53 -29.59
N PHE A 156 7.90 -15.61 -29.65
CA PHE A 156 7.93 -16.59 -28.58
C PHE A 156 8.70 -16.11 -27.34
N ALA A 157 9.85 -15.44 -27.51
CA ALA A 157 10.60 -14.86 -26.42
C ALA A 157 9.76 -13.80 -25.67
N GLN A 158 8.96 -13.03 -26.40
CA GLN A 158 7.98 -12.12 -25.83
C GLN A 158 6.90 -12.88 -25.04
N ALA A 159 6.28 -13.91 -25.61
CA ALA A 159 5.26 -14.71 -24.93
C ALA A 159 5.76 -15.38 -23.63
N GLU A 160 7.00 -15.87 -23.63
CA GLU A 160 7.65 -16.43 -22.44
C GLU A 160 7.92 -15.34 -21.39
N SER A 161 8.43 -14.18 -21.80
CA SER A 161 8.66 -13.04 -20.90
C SER A 161 7.36 -12.55 -20.25
N GLU A 162 6.27 -12.48 -21.03
CA GLU A 162 4.93 -12.15 -20.53
C GLU A 162 4.42 -13.19 -19.52
N SER A 163 4.60 -14.49 -19.82
CA SER A 163 4.21 -15.59 -18.94
C SER A 163 4.97 -15.58 -17.60
N ILE A 164 6.29 -15.43 -17.64
CA ILE A 164 7.14 -15.35 -16.43
C ILE A 164 6.72 -14.13 -15.60
N SER A 165 6.56 -12.96 -16.23
CA SER A 165 6.14 -11.74 -15.56
C SER A 165 4.77 -11.90 -14.89
N LYS A 166 3.82 -12.56 -15.57
CA LYS A 166 2.49 -12.84 -15.01
C LYS A 166 2.57 -13.76 -13.80
N ASN A 167 3.37 -14.83 -13.87
CA ASN A 167 3.56 -15.76 -12.75
C ASN A 167 4.21 -15.08 -11.54
N VAL A 168 5.25 -14.26 -11.76
CA VAL A 168 5.90 -13.47 -10.70
C VAL A 168 4.91 -12.47 -10.10
N SER A 169 4.17 -11.73 -10.94
CA SER A 169 3.15 -10.78 -10.46
C SER A 169 2.07 -11.47 -9.65
N TRP A 170 1.61 -12.65 -10.08
CA TRP A 170 0.59 -13.42 -9.36
C TRP A 170 1.12 -13.95 -8.03
N GLY A 171 2.36 -14.45 -7.99
CA GLY A 171 3.01 -14.86 -6.74
C GLY A 171 3.17 -13.71 -5.74
N ILE A 172 3.55 -12.52 -6.23
CA ILE A 172 3.62 -11.29 -5.42
C ILE A 172 2.22 -10.91 -4.90
N GLU A 173 1.21 -10.89 -5.77
CA GLU A 173 -0.16 -10.57 -5.36
C GLU A 173 -0.71 -11.57 -4.33
N LYS A 174 -0.44 -12.87 -4.52
CA LYS A 174 -0.79 -13.91 -3.55
C LYS A 174 -0.14 -13.64 -2.20
N SER A 175 1.16 -13.29 -2.18
CA SER A 175 1.83 -12.93 -0.92
C SER A 175 1.21 -11.72 -0.23
N PHE A 176 0.71 -10.73 -0.99
CA PHE A 176 -0.02 -9.60 -0.41
C PHE A 176 -1.36 -10.01 0.20
N ARG A 177 -2.11 -10.90 -0.44
CA ARG A 177 -3.37 -11.44 0.11
C ARG A 177 -3.16 -12.28 1.36
N GLU A 178 -2.02 -12.98 1.44
CA GLU A 178 -1.60 -13.72 2.63
C GLU A 178 -1.04 -12.82 3.75
N GLY A 179 -0.99 -11.50 3.54
CA GLY A 179 -0.49 -10.56 4.55
C GLY A 179 1.03 -10.59 4.75
N LYS A 180 1.80 -11.20 3.85
CA LYS A 180 3.26 -11.27 3.96
C LYS A 180 3.88 -9.92 3.62
N VAL A 181 4.28 -9.20 4.67
CA VAL A 181 4.88 -7.87 4.54
C VAL A 181 6.38 -7.97 4.24
N LYS A 182 6.84 -7.18 3.26
CA LYS A 182 8.27 -6.92 3.05
C LYS A 182 8.60 -5.51 3.54
N TYR A 183 9.49 -5.41 4.52
CA TYR A 183 9.89 -4.13 5.10
C TYR A 183 11.06 -3.52 4.34
N VAL A 184 10.89 -2.26 3.92
CA VAL A 184 11.97 -1.42 3.38
C VAL A 184 12.13 -0.26 4.36
N LEU A 185 13.22 -0.27 5.12
CA LEU A 185 13.42 0.61 6.28
C LEU A 185 14.54 1.66 6.09
N ASP A 186 15.23 1.66 4.94
CA ASP A 186 16.41 2.52 4.69
C ASP A 186 16.17 4.02 4.93
N LYS A 187 14.92 4.46 4.78
CA LYS A 187 14.50 5.86 4.93
C LYS A 187 13.52 6.07 6.08
N THR A 188 13.23 5.03 6.87
CA THR A 188 12.27 5.09 7.97
C THR A 188 13.07 5.30 9.26
N LEU A 189 12.95 6.50 9.84
CA LEU A 189 13.55 6.84 11.12
C LEU A 189 12.89 6.03 12.23
N GLY A 190 13.60 5.64 13.29
CA GLY A 190 13.01 4.95 14.44
C GLY A 190 12.90 3.43 14.31
N TYR A 191 13.20 2.87 13.14
CA TYR A 191 13.16 1.42 12.92
C TYR A 191 14.47 0.85 12.40
N ARG A 192 14.70 -0.42 12.72
CA ARG A 192 15.77 -1.27 12.18
C ARG A 192 15.21 -2.67 11.90
N MET A 193 15.87 -3.39 11.01
CA MET A 193 15.49 -4.78 10.73
C MET A 193 16.06 -5.68 11.83
N GLY A 194 15.20 -6.47 12.47
CA GLY A 194 15.61 -7.53 13.38
C GLY A 194 16.17 -8.73 12.61
N GLU A 195 16.81 -9.64 13.35
CA GLU A 195 17.38 -10.87 12.79
C GLU A 195 16.30 -11.84 12.28
N ASP A 196 15.10 -11.76 12.86
CA ASP A 196 13.89 -12.49 12.49
C ASP A 196 13.17 -11.92 11.24
N GLY A 197 13.67 -10.81 10.69
CA GLY A 197 13.04 -10.10 9.57
C GLY A 197 11.86 -9.21 9.98
N VAL A 198 11.61 -9.01 11.27
CA VAL A 198 10.60 -8.08 11.79
C VAL A 198 11.28 -6.78 12.24
N PRO A 199 10.69 -5.60 11.94
CA PRO A 199 11.23 -4.33 12.41
C PRO A 199 11.20 -4.21 13.93
N TYR A 200 12.29 -3.73 14.53
CA TYR A 200 12.33 -3.31 15.94
C TYR A 200 12.52 -1.80 16.07
N ILE A 201 12.06 -1.24 17.20
CA ILE A 201 12.10 0.19 17.47
C ILE A 201 13.47 0.59 18.03
N VAL A 202 14.03 1.68 17.50
CA VAL A 202 15.19 2.37 18.07
C VAL A 202 14.70 3.59 18.83
N GLU A 203 14.73 3.51 20.16
CA GLU A 203 14.02 4.45 21.03
C GLU A 203 14.47 5.92 20.87
N GLU A 204 15.77 6.17 20.75
CA GLU A 204 16.33 7.53 20.52
C GLU A 204 15.79 8.18 19.24
N GLU A 205 15.63 7.39 18.18
CA GLU A 205 15.09 7.88 16.91
C GLU A 205 13.55 7.95 16.94
N ALA A 206 12.91 7.05 17.69
CA ALA A 206 11.47 7.00 17.87
C ALA A 206 10.95 8.22 18.64
N GLU A 207 11.71 8.71 19.63
CA GLU A 207 11.37 9.94 20.36
C GLU A 207 11.26 11.15 19.43
N ILE A 208 12.18 11.28 18.46
CA ILE A 208 12.11 12.33 17.43
C ILE A 208 10.82 12.21 16.63
N VAL A 209 10.41 10.99 16.26
CA VAL A 209 9.16 10.76 15.55
C VAL A 209 7.96 11.15 16.40
N ARG A 210 7.89 10.73 17.67
CA ARG A 210 6.79 11.13 18.60
C ARG A 210 6.71 12.65 18.72
N ARG A 211 7.85 13.31 18.88
CA ARG A 211 7.95 14.78 18.96
C ARG A 211 7.43 15.47 17.70
N ILE A 212 7.73 14.95 16.50
CA ILE A 212 7.21 15.47 15.23
C ILE A 212 5.67 15.39 15.18
N TYR A 213 5.09 14.29 15.65
CA TYR A 213 3.63 14.12 15.70
C TYR A 213 2.99 15.12 16.67
N VAL A 214 3.55 15.27 17.88
CA VAL A 214 3.09 16.24 18.89
C VAL A 214 3.16 17.67 18.35
N MET A 215 4.32 18.11 17.85
CA MET A 215 4.48 19.46 17.28
C MET A 215 3.48 19.76 16.16
N PHE A 216 3.18 18.77 15.31
CA PHE A 216 2.23 18.93 14.23
C PHE A 216 0.79 19.10 14.75
N LEU A 217 0.39 18.28 15.73
CA LEU A 217 -0.91 18.39 16.40
C LEU A 217 -1.04 19.67 17.23
N ASP A 218 0.07 20.18 17.77
CA ASP A 218 0.13 21.48 18.43
C ASP A 218 -0.03 22.67 17.48
N GLY A 219 -0.07 22.42 16.17
CA GLY A 219 -0.39 23.46 15.19
C GLY A 219 0.82 23.97 14.41
N MET A 220 2.03 23.48 14.69
CA MET A 220 3.20 23.85 13.91
C MET A 220 3.06 23.39 12.45
N SER A 221 3.66 24.14 11.51
CA SER A 221 3.74 23.68 10.13
C SER A 221 4.86 22.69 9.92
N MET A 222 4.73 21.88 8.88
CA MET A 222 5.78 20.96 8.44
C MET A 222 7.11 21.68 8.17
N GLN A 223 7.08 22.95 7.74
CA GLN A 223 8.29 23.74 7.55
C GLN A 223 8.85 24.24 8.87
N GLY A 224 8.00 24.74 9.78
CA GLY A 224 8.44 25.15 11.12
C GLY A 224 9.07 23.98 11.91
N ILE A 225 8.46 22.79 11.81
CA ILE A 225 9.02 21.56 12.39
C ILE A 225 10.38 21.24 11.75
N ALA A 226 10.49 21.32 10.42
CA ALA A 226 11.76 21.07 9.74
C ALA A 226 12.85 22.07 10.17
N ASP A 227 12.52 23.36 10.24
CA ASP A 227 13.46 24.41 10.63
C ASP A 227 13.93 24.22 12.09
N GLN A 228 13.02 23.85 12.99
CA GLN A 228 13.33 23.55 14.39
C GLN A 228 14.25 22.34 14.53
N LEU A 229 13.92 21.21 13.88
CA LEU A 229 14.77 20.01 13.90
C LEU A 229 16.17 20.30 13.33
N GLN A 230 16.23 21.15 12.31
CA GLN A 230 17.49 21.56 11.71
C GLN A 230 18.30 22.49 12.62
N SER A 231 17.65 23.44 13.33
CA SER A 231 18.34 24.32 14.29
C SER A 231 18.92 23.56 15.48
N GLU A 232 18.28 22.46 15.86
CA GLU A 232 18.73 21.57 16.94
C GLU A 232 19.80 20.57 16.48
N GLY A 233 20.15 20.56 15.19
CA GLY A 233 21.18 19.68 14.64
C GLY A 233 20.76 18.21 14.54
N ILE A 234 19.45 17.91 14.61
CA ILE A 234 18.93 16.55 14.57
C ILE A 234 19.17 15.96 13.18
N LYS A 235 19.79 14.78 13.12
CA LYS A 235 20.10 14.09 11.86
C LYS A 235 18.93 13.23 11.40
N ARG A 236 18.72 13.16 10.08
CA ARG A 236 17.81 12.18 9.47
C ARG A 236 18.45 10.79 9.44
N ARG A 237 17.63 9.78 9.14
CA ARG A 237 18.08 8.40 8.92
C ARG A 237 19.21 8.27 7.88
N SER A 238 19.20 9.13 6.86
CA SER A 238 20.25 9.15 5.83
C SER A 238 21.57 9.82 6.26
N GLY A 239 21.68 10.25 7.53
CA GLY A 239 22.85 10.98 8.07
C GLY A 239 22.88 12.48 7.77
N SER A 240 21.94 13.01 6.97
CA SER A 240 21.87 14.43 6.62
C SER A 240 21.12 15.23 7.69
N SER A 241 21.67 16.38 8.08
CA SER A 241 21.04 17.36 8.99
C SER A 241 20.04 18.30 8.30
N THR A 242 19.88 18.20 6.98
CA THR A 242 18.95 19.06 6.24
C THR A 242 17.53 18.54 6.36
N TRP A 243 16.67 19.29 7.02
CA TRP A 243 15.25 19.01 7.10
C TRP A 243 14.47 19.89 6.12
N ASN A 244 13.39 19.35 5.57
CA ASN A 244 12.50 20.10 4.70
C ASN A 244 11.07 19.61 4.92
N ARG A 245 10.10 20.40 4.44
CA ARG A 245 8.68 20.04 4.49
C ARG A 245 8.38 18.64 3.95
N ALA A 246 9.04 18.21 2.88
CA ALA A 246 8.77 16.92 2.25
C ALA A 246 9.14 15.74 3.17
N ASN A 247 10.24 15.87 3.92
CA ASN A 247 10.69 14.88 4.89
C ASN A 247 9.71 14.74 6.06
N VAL A 248 9.25 15.87 6.62
CA VAL A 248 8.27 15.87 7.71
C VAL A 248 6.93 15.30 7.22
N ASN A 249 6.47 15.70 6.03
CA ASN A 249 5.27 15.14 5.41
C ASN A 249 5.39 13.63 5.14
N PHE A 250 6.57 13.13 4.77
CA PHE A 250 6.81 11.69 4.62
C PHE A 250 6.63 10.96 5.95
N ILE A 251 7.16 11.51 7.06
CA ILE A 251 7.04 10.92 8.39
C ILE A 251 5.58 10.89 8.85
N LEU A 252 4.88 12.03 8.74
CA LEU A 252 3.49 12.16 9.18
C LEU A 252 2.50 11.30 8.38
N LYS A 253 2.81 10.93 7.12
CA LYS A 253 1.94 10.10 6.26
C LYS A 253 2.28 8.61 6.25
N ASN A 254 3.39 8.22 6.86
CA ASN A 254 3.87 6.85 6.75
C ASN A 254 3.14 5.95 7.74
N GLU A 255 2.34 5.03 7.22
CA GLU A 255 1.51 4.12 8.01
C GLU A 255 2.32 3.21 8.93
N LYS A 256 3.61 3.02 8.62
CA LYS A 256 4.54 2.20 9.40
C LYS A 256 4.73 2.72 10.82
N TYR A 257 4.52 4.00 11.08
CA TYR A 257 4.63 4.52 12.45
C TYR A 257 3.48 4.06 13.34
N ALA A 258 2.34 3.70 12.76
CA ALA A 258 1.17 3.14 13.45
C ALA A 258 1.11 1.60 13.38
N GLY A 259 2.24 0.93 13.11
CA GLY A 259 2.31 -0.54 13.05
C GLY A 259 1.77 -1.16 11.76
N ASP A 260 1.41 -0.36 10.75
CA ASP A 260 0.77 -0.86 9.54
C ASP A 260 1.70 -0.99 8.34
N ALA A 261 1.28 -1.77 7.34
CA ALA A 261 1.89 -1.78 6.03
C ALA A 261 0.84 -1.79 4.91
N ILE A 262 0.94 -0.82 4.00
CA ILE A 262 0.17 -0.83 2.76
C ILE A 262 1.00 -1.51 1.66
N LEU A 263 0.49 -2.62 1.15
CA LEU A 263 1.07 -3.41 0.07
C LEU A 263 0.56 -2.95 -1.30
N GLN A 264 1.30 -3.32 -2.36
CA GLN A 264 0.97 -2.99 -3.75
C GLN A 264 0.86 -1.48 -4.05
N LYS A 265 1.71 -0.66 -3.41
CA LYS A 265 1.84 0.78 -3.72
C LYS A 265 2.34 1.07 -5.14
N SER A 266 2.94 0.09 -5.82
CA SER A 266 3.40 0.16 -7.20
C SER A 266 3.25 -1.18 -7.90
N TYR A 267 3.17 -1.18 -9.22
CA TYR A 267 3.13 -2.39 -10.04
C TYR A 267 3.87 -2.18 -11.36
N THR A 268 4.24 -3.28 -12.01
CA THR A 268 4.90 -3.28 -13.33
C THR A 268 3.81 -3.24 -14.41
N ILE A 269 3.88 -2.27 -15.33
CA ILE A 269 2.96 -2.19 -16.48
C ILE A 269 3.49 -3.02 -17.63
N ASP A 270 4.78 -2.87 -17.92
CA ASP A 270 5.42 -3.46 -19.09
C ASP A 270 6.48 -4.46 -18.64
N CYS A 271 6.31 -5.70 -19.07
CA CYS A 271 7.21 -6.80 -18.75
C CYS A 271 8.55 -6.71 -19.49
N ILE A 272 8.60 -6.02 -20.63
CA ILE A 272 9.79 -5.89 -21.48
C ILE A 272 10.67 -4.75 -20.96
N THR A 273 10.09 -3.57 -20.74
CA THR A 273 10.85 -2.41 -20.22
C THR A 273 11.02 -2.43 -18.70
N HIS A 274 10.39 -3.40 -18.01
CA HIS A 274 10.30 -3.48 -16.55
C HIS A 274 9.81 -2.18 -15.87
N LYS A 275 9.05 -1.37 -16.61
CA LYS A 275 8.59 -0.06 -16.14
C LYS A 275 7.59 -0.23 -15.00
N ARG A 276 7.96 0.28 -13.82
CA ARG A 276 7.11 0.34 -12.63
C ARG A 276 6.45 1.69 -12.48
N VAL A 277 5.16 1.69 -12.14
CA VAL A 277 4.39 2.88 -11.83
C VAL A 277 3.80 2.81 -10.43
N LYS A 278 3.44 3.97 -9.87
CA LYS A 278 2.65 4.03 -8.65
C LYS A 278 1.23 3.55 -8.93
N ASN A 279 0.66 2.82 -7.98
CA ASN A 279 -0.73 2.38 -8.02
C ASN A 279 -1.62 3.51 -7.48
N ASN A 280 -2.40 4.13 -8.34
CA ASN A 280 -3.37 5.18 -8.02
C ASN A 280 -4.81 4.67 -7.99
N GLY A 281 -5.02 3.36 -8.15
CA GLY A 281 -6.33 2.71 -8.14
C GLY A 281 -6.51 1.65 -9.24
N GLU A 282 -5.50 1.46 -10.09
CA GLU A 282 -5.54 0.49 -11.19
C GLU A 282 -5.49 -0.97 -10.69
N LYS A 283 -4.96 -1.19 -9.48
CA LYS A 283 -4.98 -2.48 -8.80
C LYS A 283 -5.36 -2.32 -7.33
N ASN A 284 -5.85 -3.40 -6.72
CA ASN A 284 -6.12 -3.44 -5.29
C ASN A 284 -4.85 -3.15 -4.48
N LYS A 285 -5.00 -2.39 -3.40
CA LYS A 285 -4.01 -2.25 -2.33
C LYS A 285 -4.49 -3.06 -1.15
N TYR A 286 -3.56 -3.64 -0.42
CA TYR A 286 -3.85 -4.44 0.76
C TYR A 286 -3.23 -3.74 1.96
N ILE A 287 -3.99 -3.54 3.02
CA ILE A 287 -3.47 -3.02 4.29
C ILE A 287 -3.34 -4.19 5.26
N VAL A 288 -2.18 -4.30 5.89
CA VAL A 288 -1.93 -5.25 6.97
C VAL A 288 -1.74 -4.43 8.23
N HIS A 289 -2.61 -4.66 9.21
CA HIS A 289 -2.57 -3.97 10.49
C HIS A 289 -1.64 -4.67 11.47
N ASP A 290 -1.02 -3.88 12.34
CA ASP A 290 -0.26 -4.34 13.50
C ASP A 290 0.81 -5.39 13.14
N CYS A 291 1.46 -5.22 11.99
CA CYS A 291 2.45 -6.17 11.48
C CYS A 291 3.83 -6.03 12.13
N HIS A 292 4.08 -4.92 12.82
CA HIS A 292 5.30 -4.65 13.59
C HIS A 292 5.00 -3.65 14.73
N PRO A 293 5.86 -3.56 15.76
CA PRO A 293 5.65 -2.65 16.89
C PRO A 293 5.46 -1.20 16.43
N ALA A 294 4.41 -0.53 16.92
CA ALA A 294 4.11 0.85 16.55
C ALA A 294 4.90 1.86 17.41
N ILE A 295 5.38 2.95 16.79
CA ILE A 295 5.99 4.09 17.49
C ILE A 295 4.92 5.09 17.98
N ILE A 296 3.84 5.21 17.19
CA ILE A 296 2.71 6.11 17.43
C ILE A 296 1.46 5.27 17.56
N ASP A 297 0.62 5.56 18.54
CA ASP A 297 -0.66 4.89 18.68
C ASP A 297 -1.62 5.23 17.53
N ARG A 298 -2.61 4.37 17.33
CA ARG A 298 -3.57 4.48 16.22
C ARG A 298 -4.37 5.79 16.27
N ASP A 299 -4.78 6.25 17.46
CA ASP A 299 -5.60 7.46 17.61
C ASP A 299 -4.81 8.70 17.23
N THR A 300 -3.58 8.84 17.74
CA THR A 300 -2.68 9.93 17.38
C THR A 300 -2.39 9.95 15.88
N TYR A 301 -2.12 8.79 15.27
CA TYR A 301 -1.90 8.72 13.82
C TYR A 301 -3.13 9.18 13.03
N ASN A 302 -4.32 8.72 13.41
CA ASN A 302 -5.57 9.09 12.76
C ASN A 302 -5.89 10.58 12.90
N ARG A 303 -5.67 11.15 14.09
CA ARG A 303 -5.79 12.61 14.33
C ARG A 303 -4.88 13.41 13.41
N VAL A 304 -3.63 12.97 13.23
CA VAL A 304 -2.70 13.59 12.28
C VAL A 304 -3.20 13.47 10.84
N GLN A 305 -3.72 12.31 10.40
CA GLN A 305 -4.27 12.16 9.05
C GLN A 305 -5.48 13.08 8.81
N GLN A 306 -6.37 13.21 9.80
CA GLN A 306 -7.50 14.13 9.75
C GLN A 306 -7.04 15.59 9.64
N GLU A 307 -6.04 15.98 10.45
CA GLU A 307 -5.48 17.33 10.41
C GLU A 307 -4.75 17.61 9.09
N LEU A 308 -4.04 16.62 8.53
CA LEU A 308 -3.44 16.70 7.19
C LEU A 308 -4.52 16.91 6.11
N ALA A 309 -5.63 16.17 6.17
CA ALA A 309 -6.73 16.30 5.24
C ALA A 309 -7.41 17.68 5.37
N LYS A 310 -7.65 18.13 6.61
CA LYS A 310 -8.20 19.45 6.92
C LYS A 310 -7.33 20.58 6.38
N ARG A 311 -6.03 20.58 6.67
CA ARG A 311 -5.07 21.56 6.13
C ARG A 311 -4.94 21.48 4.61
N GLY A 312 -5.07 20.28 4.03
CA GLY A 312 -5.03 20.06 2.58
C GLY A 312 -6.28 20.54 1.83
N ALA A 313 -7.45 20.54 2.48
CA ALA A 313 -8.71 20.96 1.89
C ALA A 313 -8.84 22.50 1.73
N ILE A 314 -7.96 23.27 2.38
CA ILE A 314 -7.90 24.73 2.24
C ILE A 314 -7.43 25.07 0.82
N LYS A 315 -8.37 25.47 -0.05
CA LYS A 315 -8.13 25.71 -1.48
C LYS A 315 -7.21 26.91 -1.73
N LYS A 316 -6.26 26.76 -2.67
CA LYS A 316 -5.56 27.90 -3.32
C LYS A 316 -6.61 28.78 -4.02
N ARG A 317 -6.77 30.04 -3.59
CA ARG A 317 -7.79 30.96 -4.13
C ARG A 317 -7.41 31.63 -5.47
N SER A 318 -6.19 31.42 -5.99
CA SER A 318 -5.77 31.98 -7.30
C SER A 318 -4.58 31.21 -7.91
N ALA A 319 -4.64 30.96 -9.24
CA ALA A 319 -3.56 30.37 -10.03
C ALA A 319 -2.40 31.34 -10.35
N LYS A 320 -2.58 32.65 -10.12
CA LYS A 320 -1.58 33.71 -10.44
C LYS A 320 -0.86 34.29 -9.21
N ALA A 321 -1.14 33.81 -8.00
CA ALA A 321 -0.37 34.21 -6.83
C ALA A 321 1.03 33.56 -6.90
N ARG A 322 2.07 34.36 -7.24
CA ARG A 322 3.48 33.95 -7.26
C ARG A 322 4.02 33.51 -5.89
N THR A 323 3.25 33.71 -4.83
CA THR A 323 3.60 33.28 -3.49
C THR A 323 2.81 32.03 -3.12
N GLU A 324 3.53 30.94 -2.87
CA GLU A 324 3.03 29.64 -2.39
C GLU A 324 2.35 29.71 -0.99
N LEU A 325 2.14 30.92 -0.47
CA LEU A 325 1.58 31.22 0.85
C LEU A 325 0.12 30.81 1.03
N GLY A 326 -0.58 30.45 -0.06
CA GLY A 326 -1.93 29.88 0.02
C GLY A 326 -2.01 28.45 0.61
N GLN A 327 -0.86 27.83 0.92
CA GLN A 327 -0.79 26.51 1.57
C GLN A 327 -0.10 26.55 2.94
N TYR A 328 0.27 27.74 3.42
CA TYR A 328 0.98 27.95 4.68
C TYR A 328 0.18 28.86 5.61
N SER A 329 -0.92 28.35 6.15
CA SER A 329 -1.60 28.98 7.30
C SER A 329 -0.80 28.71 8.60
N SER A 330 0.46 29.14 8.66
CA SER A 330 1.30 28.87 9.84
C SER A 330 2.36 29.92 10.15
N LYS A 331 2.50 30.97 9.34
CA LYS A 331 3.37 32.08 9.74
C LYS A 331 2.67 33.06 10.69
N TYR A 332 1.34 33.20 10.59
CA TYR A 332 0.55 34.09 11.43
C TYR A 332 -0.82 33.43 11.68
N ALA A 333 -1.22 33.25 12.95
CA ALA A 333 -2.43 32.50 13.27
C ALA A 333 -3.70 33.08 12.65
N LEU A 334 -3.78 34.41 12.56
CA LEU A 334 -4.91 35.16 11.99
C LEU A 334 -5.17 34.91 10.50
N THR A 335 -4.21 34.31 9.79
CA THR A 335 -4.36 33.96 8.37
C THR A 335 -5.44 32.89 8.22
N ASP A 336 -6.44 33.18 7.38
CA ASP A 336 -7.65 32.38 7.07
C ASP A 336 -8.74 32.32 8.15
N ILE A 337 -8.46 32.71 9.40
CA ILE A 337 -9.50 32.85 10.44
C ILE A 337 -10.08 34.28 10.49
N LEU A 338 -9.33 35.30 10.08
CA LEU A 338 -9.80 36.69 10.04
C LEU A 338 -10.60 36.96 8.76
N ILE A 339 -11.91 37.19 8.91
CA ILE A 339 -12.89 37.34 7.83
C ILE A 339 -13.53 38.73 7.87
N CYS A 340 -13.82 39.29 6.70
CA CYS A 340 -14.58 40.52 6.56
C CYS A 340 -16.06 40.31 6.83
N GLY A 341 -16.64 41.06 7.79
CA GLY A 341 -18.08 41.05 8.05
C GLY A 341 -18.93 41.62 6.92
N GLU A 342 -18.36 42.45 6.03
CA GLU A 342 -19.09 43.06 4.91
C GLU A 342 -19.20 42.11 3.70
N CYS A 343 -18.09 41.52 3.26
CA CYS A 343 -18.04 40.74 2.02
C CYS A 343 -17.71 39.25 2.21
N GLY A 344 -17.49 38.80 3.45
CA GLY A 344 -17.18 37.40 3.77
C GLY A 344 -15.80 36.91 3.30
N THR A 345 -15.00 37.76 2.65
CA THR A 345 -13.64 37.38 2.24
C THR A 345 -12.63 37.55 3.36
N ALA A 346 -11.56 36.74 3.34
CA ALA A 346 -10.53 36.78 4.37
C ALA A 346 -9.72 38.09 4.30
N TYR A 347 -9.10 38.45 5.42
CA TYR A 347 -8.12 39.52 5.48
C TYR A 347 -6.72 38.99 5.13
N ARG A 348 -5.91 39.85 4.49
CA ARG A 348 -4.51 39.60 4.16
C ARG A 348 -3.64 40.56 4.97
N ARG A 349 -2.58 40.01 5.57
CA ARG A 349 -1.52 40.77 6.24
C ARG A 349 -0.70 41.54 5.20
N VAL A 350 -0.53 42.85 5.40
CA VAL A 350 0.21 43.75 4.51
C VAL A 350 1.15 44.61 5.33
N THR A 351 2.40 44.76 4.87
CA THR A 351 3.35 45.71 5.45
C THR A 351 3.12 47.09 4.85
N TRP A 352 2.77 48.05 5.70
CA TRP A 352 2.66 49.46 5.33
C TRP A 352 3.92 50.19 5.77
N THR A 353 4.60 50.82 4.82
CA THR A 353 5.73 51.70 5.10
C THR A 353 5.27 53.14 5.00
N SER A 354 5.44 53.93 6.06
CA SER A 354 5.18 55.37 6.05
C SER A 354 6.30 56.07 6.81
N HIS A 355 6.90 57.11 6.21
CA HIS A 355 7.99 57.90 6.82
C HIS A 355 9.13 57.05 7.41
N GLY A 356 9.53 55.98 6.72
CA GLY A 356 10.60 55.07 7.17
C GLY A 356 10.18 54.01 8.21
N HIS A 357 9.01 54.17 8.85
CA HIS A 357 8.48 53.21 9.81
C HIS A 357 7.61 52.15 9.11
N LYS A 358 7.89 50.89 9.41
CA LYS A 358 7.11 49.75 8.92
C LYS A 358 6.07 49.39 9.98
N ARG A 359 4.80 49.41 9.61
CA ARG A 359 3.69 48.89 10.42
C ARG A 359 2.98 47.77 9.69
N ILE A 360 2.47 46.79 10.42
CA ILE A 360 1.70 45.70 9.83
C ILE A 360 0.21 45.97 10.00
N VAL A 361 -0.53 45.83 8.90
CA VAL A 361 -1.98 45.97 8.89
C VAL A 361 -2.63 44.79 8.18
N TRP A 362 -3.82 44.44 8.64
CA TRP A 362 -4.70 43.46 8.03
C TRP A 362 -5.75 44.18 7.17
N ARG A 363 -5.88 43.76 5.91
CA ARG A 363 -6.84 44.34 4.95
C ARG A 363 -7.64 43.27 4.23
N CYS A 364 -8.93 43.53 4.02
CA CYS A 364 -9.81 42.66 3.23
C CYS A 364 -9.25 42.40 1.82
N ILE A 365 -9.19 41.12 1.42
CA ILE A 365 -8.67 40.68 0.14
C ILE A 365 -9.45 41.27 -1.03
N SER A 366 -10.80 41.24 -1.00
CA SER A 366 -11.61 41.81 -2.07
C SER A 366 -11.32 43.29 -2.29
N ARG A 367 -11.04 44.03 -1.21
CA ARG A 367 -10.71 45.45 -1.28
C ARG A 367 -9.29 45.72 -1.80
N LEU A 368 -8.36 44.79 -1.55
CA LEU A 368 -7.00 44.84 -2.09
C LEU A 368 -6.97 44.52 -3.59
N ASP A 369 -7.65 43.45 -4.00
CA ASP A 369 -7.54 42.89 -5.36
C ASP A 369 -8.53 43.54 -6.34
N HIS A 370 -9.67 44.05 -5.85
CA HIS A 370 -10.76 44.58 -6.69
C HIS A 370 -11.26 45.97 -6.27
N GLY A 371 -10.57 46.65 -5.35
CA GLY A 371 -10.97 47.96 -4.85
C GLY A 371 -12.35 47.94 -4.18
N SER A 372 -13.10 49.05 -4.29
CA SER A 372 -14.42 49.19 -3.66
C SER A 372 -15.57 48.49 -4.39
N LYS A 373 -15.28 47.69 -5.44
CA LYS A 373 -16.30 47.08 -6.29
C LYS A 373 -17.17 46.06 -5.55
N TYR A 374 -16.57 45.21 -4.74
CA TYR A 374 -17.27 44.14 -3.99
C TYR A 374 -17.30 44.39 -2.47
N CYS A 375 -16.53 45.34 -1.96
CA CYS A 375 -16.43 45.64 -0.55
C CYS A 375 -16.04 47.11 -0.37
N LYS A 376 -16.97 47.94 0.13
CA LYS A 376 -16.85 49.40 0.13
C LYS A 376 -16.25 49.92 1.43
N HIS A 377 -16.68 49.38 2.57
CA HIS A 377 -16.47 49.98 3.89
C HIS A 377 -15.52 49.20 4.80
N SER A 378 -15.04 48.03 4.37
CA SER A 378 -14.11 47.22 5.16
C SER A 378 -12.86 47.99 5.61
N PRO A 379 -12.61 48.05 6.94
CA PRO A 379 -11.50 48.80 7.52
C PRO A 379 -10.16 48.08 7.37
N SER A 380 -9.08 48.85 7.45
CA SER A 380 -7.73 48.32 7.68
C SER A 380 -7.46 48.33 9.19
N ILE A 381 -7.02 47.21 9.76
CA ILE A 381 -6.80 47.04 11.20
C ILE A 381 -5.31 46.79 11.47
N SER A 382 -4.74 47.41 12.50
CA SER A 382 -3.37 47.17 12.98
C SER A 382 -3.24 45.77 13.58
N GLU A 383 -2.11 45.11 13.33
CA GLU A 383 -1.84 43.78 13.91
C GLU A 383 -1.82 43.81 15.45
N GLU A 384 -1.13 44.79 16.03
CA GLU A 384 -0.99 44.97 17.49
C GLU A 384 -2.35 45.16 18.19
N SER A 385 -3.17 46.10 17.70
CA SER A 385 -4.51 46.35 18.25
C SER A 385 -5.41 45.11 18.18
N LEU A 386 -5.30 44.34 17.09
CA LEU A 386 -6.07 43.12 16.91
C LEU A 386 -5.60 42.00 17.84
N GLN A 387 -4.28 41.83 18.01
CA GLN A 387 -3.70 40.86 18.93
C GLN A 387 -4.11 41.17 20.39
N ASN A 388 -4.05 42.43 20.81
CA ASN A 388 -4.47 42.86 22.14
C ASN A 388 -5.97 42.60 22.39
N ALA A 389 -6.82 42.87 21.40
CA ALA A 389 -8.25 42.57 21.49
C ALA A 389 -8.49 41.06 21.65
N ILE A 390 -7.76 40.22 20.91
CA ILE A 390 -7.89 38.75 21.00
C ILE A 390 -7.40 38.23 22.35
N VAL A 391 -6.29 38.74 22.87
CA VAL A 391 -5.78 38.35 24.20
C VAL A 391 -6.78 38.73 25.30
N LYS A 392 -7.35 39.96 25.24
CA LYS A 392 -8.42 40.39 26.16
C LYS A 392 -9.62 39.44 26.10
N ALA A 393 -10.03 39.04 24.89
CA ALA A 393 -11.14 38.11 24.69
C ALA A 393 -10.86 36.72 25.24
N LEU A 394 -9.67 36.17 24.97
CA LEU A 394 -9.25 34.87 25.47
C LEU A 394 -9.21 34.87 26.99
N ASN A 395 -8.62 35.89 27.61
CA ASN A 395 -8.57 36.03 29.06
C ASN A 395 -9.97 36.13 29.69
N ALA A 396 -10.91 36.84 29.05
CA ALA A 396 -12.30 36.90 29.51
C ALA A 396 -13.00 35.52 29.46
N VAL A 397 -12.74 34.72 28.43
CA VAL A 397 -13.25 33.34 28.33
C VAL A 397 -12.60 32.43 29.35
N TYR A 398 -11.28 32.54 29.56
CA TYR A 398 -10.58 31.74 30.57
C TYR A 398 -11.09 32.00 31.98
N SER A 399 -11.30 33.27 32.36
CA SER A 399 -11.89 33.62 33.67
C SER A 399 -13.30 33.05 33.85
N ARG A 400 -14.10 32.99 32.79
CA ARG A 400 -15.46 32.42 32.84
C ARG A 400 -15.46 30.89 32.81
N ASN A 401 -14.50 30.29 32.12
CA ASN A 401 -14.36 28.83 32.02
C ASN A 401 -13.79 28.21 33.29
N GLY A 402 -13.05 28.96 34.12
CA GLY A 402 -12.71 28.52 35.49
C GLY A 402 -13.96 28.15 36.30
N ASP A 403 -15.01 28.98 36.23
CA ASP A 403 -16.30 28.72 36.89
C ASP A 403 -17.10 27.58 36.22
N MET A 404 -16.99 27.44 34.90
CA MET A 404 -17.64 26.34 34.16
C MET A 404 -16.97 24.98 34.42
N LEU A 405 -15.63 24.93 34.45
CA LEU A 405 -14.86 23.74 34.79
C LEU A 405 -15.16 23.28 36.22
N ALA A 406 -15.27 24.21 37.17
CA ALA A 406 -15.69 23.89 38.54
C ALA A 406 -17.11 23.27 38.58
N ARG A 407 -18.05 23.77 37.78
CA ARG A 407 -19.41 23.21 37.66
C ARG A 407 -19.44 21.87 36.93
N MET A 408 -18.63 21.70 35.89
CA MET A 408 -18.51 20.43 35.17
C MET A 408 -17.87 19.36 36.05
N GLU A 409 -16.83 19.69 36.82
CA GLU A 409 -16.25 18.79 37.82
C GLU A 409 -17.31 18.34 38.84
N GLN A 410 -18.13 19.25 39.36
CA GLN A 410 -19.22 18.90 40.29
C GLN A 410 -20.27 17.97 39.66
N ASN A 411 -20.67 18.22 38.42
CA ASN A 411 -21.65 17.39 37.72
C ASN A 411 -21.08 16.01 37.33
N ILE A 412 -19.82 15.96 36.89
CA ILE A 412 -19.14 14.71 36.55
C ILE A 412 -18.87 13.89 37.82
N LEU A 413 -18.50 14.53 38.94
CA LEU A 413 -18.40 13.89 40.25
C LEU A 413 -19.74 13.33 40.72
N ALA A 414 -20.86 13.99 40.43
CA ALA A 414 -22.19 13.47 40.74
C ALA A 414 -22.57 12.25 39.88
N VAL A 415 -22.18 12.24 38.60
CA VAL A 415 -22.49 11.13 37.66
C VAL A 415 -21.55 9.92 37.86
N ILE A 416 -20.27 10.15 38.15
CA ILE A 416 -19.28 9.07 38.43
C ILE A 416 -19.37 8.61 39.90
N GLY A 417 -19.86 9.47 40.80
CA GLY A 417 -20.03 9.18 42.22
C GLY A 417 -21.18 8.21 42.54
N ASP A 418 -22.06 7.91 41.58
CA ASP A 418 -23.18 6.98 41.76
C ASP A 418 -22.75 5.51 41.58
N ASN A 419 -21.59 5.14 42.12
CA ASN A 419 -21.16 3.74 42.27
C ASN A 419 -21.95 3.00 43.36
N GLY A 420 -22.93 3.66 43.99
CA GLY A 420 -23.73 3.08 45.06
C GLY A 420 -24.48 1.81 44.63
N ASP A 421 -24.97 1.76 43.39
CA ASP A 421 -25.63 0.56 42.88
C ASP A 421 -24.65 -0.57 42.53
N MET A 422 -23.46 -0.23 42.01
CA MET A 422 -22.41 -1.23 41.73
C MET A 422 -21.85 -1.82 43.04
N GLN A 423 -21.68 -0.99 44.08
CA GLN A 423 -21.27 -1.44 45.43
C GLN A 423 -22.33 -2.33 46.10
N LYS A 424 -23.62 -2.03 45.92
CA LYS A 424 -24.70 -2.91 46.39
C LYS A 424 -24.71 -4.26 45.67
N GLN A 425 -24.42 -4.27 44.37
CA GLN A 425 -24.36 -5.51 43.58
C GLN A 425 -23.15 -6.36 43.97
N THR A 426 -21.96 -5.78 44.13
CA THR A 426 -20.78 -6.52 44.61
C THR A 426 -21.00 -7.09 46.01
N ALA A 427 -21.63 -6.33 46.92
CA ALA A 427 -21.99 -6.83 48.25
C ALA A 427 -22.99 -8.01 48.22
N LYS A 428 -23.95 -7.99 47.28
CA LYS A 428 -24.88 -9.13 47.07
C LYS A 428 -24.14 -10.37 46.56
N ILE A 429 -23.24 -10.20 45.61
CA ILE A 429 -22.45 -11.31 45.03
C ILE A 429 -21.53 -11.91 46.09
N GLN A 430 -20.86 -11.09 46.90
CA GLN A 430 -20.03 -11.55 48.01
C GLN A 430 -20.84 -12.35 49.04
N LYS A 431 -22.04 -11.87 49.40
CA LYS A 431 -22.93 -12.60 50.30
C LYS A 431 -23.36 -13.96 49.72
N ARG A 432 -23.65 -14.05 48.42
CA ARG A 432 -24.00 -15.34 47.79
C ARG A 432 -22.81 -16.30 47.76
N LEU A 433 -21.58 -15.80 47.58
CA LEU A 433 -20.38 -16.63 47.68
C LEU A 433 -20.19 -17.19 49.10
N GLU A 434 -20.46 -16.41 50.15
CA GLU A 434 -20.47 -16.92 51.54
C GLU A 434 -21.54 -18.00 51.75
N GLU A 435 -22.75 -17.80 51.21
CA GLU A 435 -23.84 -18.78 51.28
C GLU A 435 -23.47 -20.11 50.57
N ILE A 436 -22.79 -20.05 49.43
CA ILE A 436 -22.31 -21.24 48.70
C ILE A 436 -21.25 -22.00 49.51
N GLU A 437 -20.36 -21.29 50.23
CA GLU A 437 -19.39 -21.93 51.12
C GLU A 437 -20.07 -22.67 52.28
N ASP A 438 -21.09 -22.06 52.89
CA ASP A 438 -21.90 -22.69 53.94
C ASP A 438 -22.68 -23.91 53.44
N GLU A 439 -23.27 -23.82 52.22
CA GLU A 439 -23.97 -24.93 51.56
C GLU A 439 -23.01 -26.10 51.30
N ARG A 440 -21.79 -25.82 50.82
CA ARG A 440 -20.75 -26.82 50.60
C ARG A 440 -20.33 -27.50 51.91
N ASP A 441 -20.13 -26.73 52.98
CA ASP A 441 -19.76 -27.26 54.30
C ASP A 441 -20.88 -28.12 54.92
N SER A 442 -22.14 -27.82 54.59
CA SER A 442 -23.29 -28.66 54.95
C SER A 442 -23.28 -29.98 54.18
N LEU A 443 -23.00 -29.96 52.88
CA LEU A 443 -22.90 -31.17 52.04
C LEU A 443 -21.75 -32.09 52.50
N VAL A 444 -20.58 -31.52 52.84
CA VAL A 444 -19.44 -32.27 53.42
C VAL A 444 -19.83 -32.96 54.74
N ARG A 445 -20.62 -32.28 55.59
CA ARG A 445 -21.12 -32.86 56.84
C ARG A 445 -22.12 -34.00 56.61
N GLN A 446 -22.95 -33.90 55.57
CA GLN A 446 -23.89 -34.96 55.19
C GLN A 446 -23.15 -36.22 54.70
N ILE A 447 -22.08 -36.06 53.91
CA ILE A 447 -21.18 -37.16 53.49
C ILE A 447 -20.62 -37.91 54.70
N THR A 448 -20.18 -37.18 55.72
CA THR A 448 -19.60 -37.76 56.94
C THR A 448 -20.63 -38.54 57.77
N SER A 449 -21.92 -38.23 57.62
CA SER A 449 -23.03 -38.87 58.34
C SER A 449 -23.60 -40.12 57.66
N GLY A 450 -23.12 -40.48 56.46
CA GLY A 450 -23.49 -41.72 55.75
C GLY A 450 -24.92 -41.75 55.20
N ALA A 451 -25.58 -40.60 55.10
CA ALA A 451 -26.92 -40.46 54.54
C ALA A 451 -26.81 -39.61 53.28
N VAL A 452 -26.90 -40.26 52.10
CA VAL A 452 -27.34 -39.75 50.77
C VAL A 452 -26.61 -40.51 49.65
N ASP A 453 -27.26 -40.60 48.49
CA ASP A 453 -26.77 -41.14 47.21
C ASP A 453 -25.55 -40.35 46.68
N GLU A 454 -24.43 -41.04 46.40
CA GLU A 454 -23.16 -40.44 45.95
C GLU A 454 -23.34 -39.65 44.64
N ASP A 455 -24.15 -40.15 43.70
CA ASP A 455 -24.37 -39.52 42.39
C ASP A 455 -25.16 -38.19 42.50
N ALA A 456 -26.00 -38.05 43.52
CA ALA A 456 -26.76 -36.82 43.76
C ALA A 456 -25.88 -35.74 44.41
N LEU A 457 -24.91 -36.15 45.22
CA LEU A 457 -23.96 -35.25 45.88
C LEU A 457 -22.97 -34.67 44.87
N ASP A 458 -22.44 -35.50 43.97
CA ASP A 458 -21.50 -35.04 42.93
C ASP A 458 -22.12 -33.96 42.03
N LYS A 459 -23.40 -34.13 41.64
CA LYS A 459 -24.12 -33.11 40.86
C LYS A 459 -24.34 -31.80 41.62
N ASN A 460 -24.58 -31.87 42.92
CA ASN A 460 -24.74 -30.67 43.75
C ASN A 460 -23.39 -29.94 43.92
N PHE A 461 -22.29 -30.67 44.11
CA PHE A 461 -20.94 -30.10 44.14
C PHE A 461 -20.56 -29.46 42.81
N GLU A 462 -20.85 -30.11 41.69
CA GLU A 462 -20.59 -29.57 40.35
C GLU A 462 -21.39 -28.28 40.11
N SER A 463 -22.68 -28.27 40.45
CA SER A 463 -23.54 -27.08 40.33
C SER A 463 -23.06 -25.90 41.21
N LEU A 464 -22.61 -26.16 42.44
CA LEU A 464 -22.11 -25.12 43.33
C LEU A 464 -20.76 -24.56 42.87
N ASN A 465 -19.87 -25.42 42.37
CA ASN A 465 -18.58 -25.00 41.82
C ASN A 465 -18.75 -24.15 40.55
N ASP A 466 -19.70 -24.50 39.68
CA ASP A 466 -20.03 -23.72 38.48
C ASP A 466 -20.62 -22.34 38.85
N GLU A 467 -21.53 -22.29 39.83
CA GLU A 467 -22.09 -21.03 40.34
C GLU A 467 -21.00 -20.16 40.99
N GLU A 468 -20.10 -20.75 41.79
CA GLU A 468 -18.97 -20.06 42.41
C GLU A 468 -18.02 -19.46 41.36
N ALA A 469 -17.66 -20.23 40.34
CA ALA A 469 -16.79 -19.78 39.25
C ALA A 469 -17.43 -18.62 38.46
N TYR A 470 -18.74 -18.71 38.19
CA TYR A 470 -19.49 -17.65 37.52
C TYR A 470 -19.54 -16.36 38.35
N LEU A 471 -19.87 -16.45 39.63
CA LEU A 471 -19.97 -15.30 40.53
C LEU A 471 -18.60 -14.64 40.78
N LYS A 472 -17.52 -15.42 40.91
CA LYS A 472 -16.15 -14.90 41.02
C LYS A 472 -15.74 -14.12 39.77
N THR A 473 -16.09 -14.63 38.58
CA THR A 473 -15.80 -13.95 37.31
C THR A 473 -16.57 -12.63 37.20
N GLN A 474 -17.85 -12.61 37.59
CA GLN A 474 -18.61 -11.35 37.64
C GLN A 474 -18.03 -10.34 38.64
N LEU A 475 -17.62 -10.82 39.82
CA LEU A 475 -17.06 -9.95 40.85
C LEU A 475 -15.77 -9.29 40.37
N ASP A 476 -14.89 -10.04 39.72
CA ASP A 476 -13.64 -9.52 39.16
C ASP A 476 -13.89 -8.49 38.05
N ASP A 477 -14.81 -8.75 37.12
CA ASP A 477 -15.19 -7.80 36.06
C ASP A 477 -15.77 -6.50 36.64
N MET A 478 -16.65 -6.60 37.65
CA MET A 478 -17.21 -5.42 38.34
C MET A 478 -16.14 -4.64 39.11
N GLN A 479 -15.22 -5.32 39.81
CA GLN A 479 -14.13 -4.67 40.53
C GLN A 479 -13.14 -3.98 39.57
N THR A 480 -12.86 -4.60 38.43
CA THR A 480 -11.98 -4.04 37.40
C THR A 480 -12.60 -2.79 36.78
N LYS A 481 -13.91 -2.82 36.49
CA LYS A 481 -14.67 -1.65 36.01
C LYS A 481 -14.69 -0.52 37.04
N ALA A 482 -14.85 -0.83 38.33
CA ALA A 482 -14.80 0.15 39.40
C ALA A 482 -13.41 0.82 39.52
N LYS A 483 -12.34 0.03 39.52
CA LYS A 483 -10.95 0.54 39.54
C LYS A 483 -10.65 1.43 38.34
N LEU A 484 -11.03 1.01 37.13
CA LEU A 484 -10.91 1.82 35.91
C LEU A 484 -11.68 3.14 35.99
N SER A 485 -12.85 3.14 36.63
CA SER A 485 -13.64 4.36 36.86
C SER A 485 -12.97 5.29 37.86
N ASP A 486 -12.41 4.75 38.94
CA ASP A 486 -11.67 5.53 39.94
C ASP A 486 -10.36 6.09 39.37
N GLU A 487 -9.59 5.31 38.61
CA GLU A 487 -8.39 5.78 37.91
C GLU A 487 -8.72 6.93 36.94
N LYS A 488 -9.80 6.79 36.17
CA LYS A 488 -10.28 7.86 35.28
C LYS A 488 -10.69 9.10 36.08
N LYS A 489 -11.31 8.93 37.25
CA LYS A 489 -11.67 10.03 38.15
C LYS A 489 -10.44 10.76 38.69
N TYR A 490 -9.44 10.03 39.19
CA TYR A 490 -8.19 10.61 39.67
C TYR A 490 -7.42 11.32 38.54
N ALA A 491 -7.36 10.72 37.34
CA ALA A 491 -6.76 11.35 36.17
C ALA A 491 -7.47 12.65 35.77
N LEU A 492 -8.82 12.66 35.77
CA LEU A 492 -9.59 13.88 35.50
C LEU A 492 -9.35 14.97 36.55
N MET A 493 -9.31 14.60 37.84
CA MET A 493 -9.05 15.54 38.93
C MET A 493 -7.63 16.12 38.85
N ALA A 494 -6.64 15.30 38.53
CA ALA A 494 -5.26 15.74 38.32
C ALA A 494 -5.18 16.74 37.16
N VAL A 495 -5.82 16.43 36.02
CA VAL A 495 -5.89 17.35 34.86
C VAL A 495 -6.61 18.65 35.23
N GLY A 496 -7.72 18.58 35.98
CA GLY A 496 -8.47 19.75 36.44
C GLY A 496 -7.67 20.62 37.42
N GLU A 497 -6.88 20.01 38.30
CA GLU A 497 -6.00 20.73 39.23
C GLU A 497 -4.78 21.34 38.51
N GLU A 498 -4.24 20.66 37.51
CA GLU A 498 -3.13 21.16 36.69
C GLU A 498 -3.56 22.33 35.78
N LEU A 499 -4.79 22.27 35.27
CA LEU A 499 -5.45 23.39 34.58
C LEU A 499 -5.72 24.59 35.50
N ARG A 500 -5.97 24.36 36.80
CA ARG A 500 -6.12 25.43 37.82
C ARG A 500 -4.80 26.04 38.26
N ARG A 501 -3.73 25.24 38.36
CA ARG A 501 -2.39 25.72 38.78
C ARG A 501 -1.72 26.59 37.73
N HIS A 502 -2.04 26.39 36.45
CA HIS A 502 -1.63 27.33 35.42
C HIS A 502 -2.62 28.50 35.43
N ASP A 503 -2.20 29.64 35.97
CA ASP A 503 -2.87 30.91 35.72
C ASP A 503 -3.02 31.06 34.20
N CYS A 504 -4.21 30.79 33.67
CA CYS A 504 -4.51 30.85 32.25
C CYS A 504 -4.72 32.31 31.81
N HIS A 505 -3.79 33.16 32.22
CA HIS A 505 -3.69 34.55 31.81
C HIS A 505 -2.63 34.65 30.72
N LEU A 506 -3.08 34.87 29.48
CA LEU A 506 -2.17 35.17 28.38
C LEU A 506 -1.67 36.60 28.55
N ALA A 507 -0.39 36.75 28.91
CA ALA A 507 0.31 38.03 28.93
C ALA A 507 0.63 38.53 27.52
N GLU A 508 0.91 37.59 26.60
CA GLU A 508 1.26 37.87 25.21
C GLU A 508 0.39 37.06 24.25
N TYR A 509 0.30 37.54 23.01
CA TYR A 509 -0.43 36.88 21.95
C TYR A 509 0.33 35.64 21.47
N ASP A 510 -0.28 34.47 21.66
CA ASP A 510 0.27 33.19 21.19
C ASP A 510 -0.54 32.64 20.00
N ASP A 511 0.15 32.48 18.87
CA ASP A 511 -0.41 31.95 17.62
C ASP A 511 -0.98 30.53 17.79
N VAL A 512 -0.35 29.70 18.64
CA VAL A 512 -0.77 28.31 18.86
C VAL A 512 -2.11 28.28 19.59
N THR A 513 -2.21 28.98 20.71
CA THR A 513 -3.43 29.07 21.52
C THR A 513 -4.61 29.63 20.72
N VAL A 514 -4.38 30.69 19.95
CA VAL A 514 -5.39 31.30 19.06
C VAL A 514 -5.94 30.28 18.07
N ARG A 515 -5.07 29.50 17.40
CA ARG A 515 -5.52 28.46 16.47
C ARG A 515 -6.23 27.30 17.14
N LYS A 516 -5.92 27.00 18.41
CA LYS A 516 -6.56 25.92 19.15
C LYS A 516 -7.98 26.32 19.55
N VAL A 517 -8.20 27.55 19.97
CA VAL A 517 -9.43 28.01 20.63
C VAL A 517 -10.41 28.71 19.68
N ILE A 518 -9.91 29.51 18.73
CA ILE A 518 -10.74 30.35 17.87
C ILE A 518 -11.03 29.64 16.54
N GLU A 519 -12.28 29.72 16.08
CA GLU A 519 -12.71 29.21 14.77
C GLU A 519 -12.61 30.30 13.70
N VAL A 520 -13.25 31.45 13.94
CA VAL A 520 -13.32 32.57 13.00
C VAL A 520 -13.35 33.90 13.76
N ILE A 521 -12.70 34.92 13.21
CA ILE A 521 -12.80 36.31 13.69
C ILE A 521 -13.42 37.15 12.57
N ARG A 522 -14.63 37.67 12.79
CA ARG A 522 -15.32 38.55 11.84
C ARG A 522 -15.06 40.01 12.18
N VAL A 523 -14.50 40.74 11.23
CA VAL A 523 -14.30 42.19 11.35
C VAL A 523 -15.60 42.91 11.00
N LEU A 524 -16.25 43.49 12.01
CA LEU A 524 -17.50 44.25 11.85
C LEU A 524 -17.21 45.71 11.50
N SER A 525 -16.32 46.35 12.27
CA SER A 525 -15.96 47.75 12.09
C SER A 525 -14.48 47.98 12.40
N LYS A 526 -14.02 49.24 12.31
CA LYS A 526 -12.63 49.58 12.64
C LYS A 526 -12.32 49.35 14.13
N ASN A 527 -13.34 49.43 14.98
CA ASN A 527 -13.20 49.39 16.42
C ASN A 527 -13.89 48.16 17.03
N GLU A 528 -14.40 47.23 16.23
CA GLU A 528 -15.16 46.08 16.74
C GLU A 528 -14.95 44.84 15.87
N VAL A 529 -14.64 43.74 16.54
CA VAL A 529 -14.48 42.41 15.95
C VAL A 529 -15.34 41.41 16.71
N GLN A 530 -15.98 40.50 15.99
CA GLN A 530 -16.69 39.37 16.56
C GLN A 530 -15.77 38.15 16.51
N ILE A 531 -15.53 37.51 17.64
CA ILE A 531 -14.73 36.29 17.77
C ILE A 531 -15.68 35.12 17.97
N ILE A 532 -15.55 34.12 17.11
CA ILE A 532 -16.30 32.86 17.13
C ILE A 532 -15.33 31.76 17.55
N PHE A 533 -15.62 31.13 18.67
CA PHE A 533 -14.83 30.07 19.28
C PHE A 533 -15.25 28.70 18.72
N LYS A 534 -14.36 27.71 18.75
CA LYS A 534 -14.65 26.38 18.21
C LYS A 534 -15.71 25.59 18.98
N ASP A 535 -16.03 26.02 20.19
CA ASP A 535 -17.14 25.49 20.99
C ASP A 535 -18.50 26.11 20.60
N GLY A 536 -18.51 27.02 19.61
CA GLY A 536 -19.69 27.73 19.13
C GLY A 536 -20.00 29.02 19.90
N HIS A 537 -19.18 29.42 20.88
CA HIS A 537 -19.37 30.69 21.57
C HIS A 537 -19.04 31.88 20.65
N GLU A 538 -19.81 32.96 20.75
CA GLU A 538 -19.58 34.20 20.01
C GLU A 538 -19.46 35.39 20.99
N MET A 539 -18.47 36.25 20.75
CA MET A 539 -18.23 37.44 21.56
C MET A 539 -17.79 38.62 20.70
N ASN A 540 -18.38 39.79 20.94
CA ASN A 540 -17.95 41.03 20.32
C ASN A 540 -16.95 41.74 21.22
N VAL A 541 -15.85 42.20 20.62
CA VAL A 541 -14.71 42.77 21.33
C VAL A 541 -14.31 44.08 20.67
N ALA A 542 -14.09 45.10 21.48
CA ALA A 542 -13.61 46.39 21.03
C ALA A 542 -12.12 46.31 20.64
N VAL A 543 -11.78 46.87 19.48
CA VAL A 543 -10.41 47.06 19.02
C VAL A 543 -9.99 48.49 19.36
N GLU A 544 -9.19 48.63 20.40
CA GLU A 544 -8.61 49.91 20.82
C GLU A 544 -7.55 50.38 19.80
N LYS A 545 -7.41 51.70 19.66
CA LYS A 545 -6.54 52.33 18.65
C LYS A 545 -5.06 52.25 18.99
#